data_AF-A0A948G1G1-F1
#
_entry.id   AF-A0A948G1G1-F1
#
_cell.length_a   1.000
_cell.length_b   1.000
_cell.length_c   1.000
_cell.angle_alpha   90.00
_cell.angle_beta   90.00
_cell.angle_gamma   90.00
#
_symmetry.space_group_name_H-M   'P 1'
#
loop_
_entity.id
_entity.type
_entity.pdbx_description
1 polymer ?
#
loop_
_entity_poly.entity_id
_entity_poly.type
_entity_poly.pdbx_seq_one_letter_code
_entity_poly.pdbx_strand_id
1 'polypeptide(L)'
;AELAERALEEKLPFSDSAINDLHTIYNEVDSMMEDVKEAFLAQNEERAKDALVREETINRLQVALRTNHIQRLGEKYCVPLSGVIFLDFVNNLEKIGDHLTNVAQAVRGVLHWDKTRSADE
;
A
#
# COMPACT_ATOMS: atom_id res chain seq x y z
N ALA A 1 -8.41 -9.62 5.93
CA ALA A 1 -9.17 -9.32 7.16
C ALA A 1 -8.78 -10.27 8.30
N GLU A 2 -8.77 -11.59 8.07
CA GLU A 2 -8.45 -12.63 9.06
C GLU A 2 -7.17 -12.40 9.89
N LEU A 3 -6.07 -11.98 9.25
CA LEU A 3 -4.80 -11.72 9.98
C LEU A 3 -4.87 -10.49 10.90
N ALA A 4 -5.63 -9.46 10.53
CA ALA A 4 -5.82 -8.27 11.35
C ALA A 4 -6.71 -8.56 12.57
N GLU A 5 -7.76 -9.38 12.38
CA GLU A 5 -8.62 -9.86 13.47
C GLU A 5 -7.80 -10.67 14.49
N ARG A 6 -6.97 -11.61 14.00
CA ARG A 6 -6.08 -12.39 14.87
C ARG A 6 -5.11 -11.51 15.66
N ALA A 7 -4.62 -10.42 15.08
CA ALA A 7 -3.76 -9.47 15.78
C ALA A 7 -4.43 -8.82 16.99
N LEU A 8 -5.72 -8.49 16.86
CA LEU A 8 -6.52 -7.89 17.93
C LEU A 8 -6.86 -8.92 19.01
N GLU A 9 -7.25 -10.14 18.60
CA GLU A 9 -7.59 -11.24 19.51
C GLU A 9 -6.39 -11.66 20.36
N GLU A 10 -5.23 -11.82 19.72
CA GLU A 10 -3.98 -12.24 20.39
C GLU A 10 -3.20 -11.06 21.01
N LYS A 11 -3.70 -9.81 20.88
CA LYS A 11 -3.06 -8.58 21.37
C LYS A 11 -1.59 -8.46 20.95
N LEU A 12 -1.33 -8.74 19.68
CA LEU A 12 0.04 -8.78 19.18
C LEU A 12 0.67 -7.38 19.22
N PRO A 13 1.87 -7.24 19.81
CA PRO A 13 2.51 -5.94 19.94
C PRO A 13 3.08 -5.50 18.60
N PHE A 14 2.91 -4.22 18.30
CA PHE A 14 3.62 -3.51 17.24
C PHE A 14 4.50 -2.44 17.88
N SER A 15 5.69 -2.21 17.33
CA SER A 15 6.53 -1.09 17.76
C SER A 15 5.97 0.23 17.23
N ASP A 16 6.26 1.34 17.89
CA ASP A 16 5.85 2.68 17.44
C ASP A 16 6.35 2.97 16.02
N SER A 17 7.58 2.53 15.70
CA SER A 17 8.10 2.62 14.33
C SER A 17 7.26 1.83 13.33
N ALA A 18 6.80 0.61 13.68
CA ALA A 18 5.93 -0.16 12.78
C ALA A 18 4.58 0.53 12.59
N ILE A 19 4.00 1.11 13.65
CA ILE A 19 2.75 1.86 13.54
C ILE A 19 2.92 3.12 12.67
N ASN A 20 4.01 3.87 12.84
CA ASN A 20 4.32 5.04 12.02
C ASN A 20 4.55 4.67 10.54
N ASP A 21 5.24 3.56 10.28
CA ASP A 21 5.41 3.01 8.94
C ASP A 21 4.05 2.74 8.28
N LEU A 22 3.12 2.08 8.99
CA LEU A 22 1.78 1.77 8.51
C LEU A 22 0.97 3.04 8.22
N HIS A 23 1.03 4.03 9.11
CA HIS A 23 0.35 5.31 8.88
C HIS A 23 0.90 6.03 7.64
N THR A 24 2.20 5.95 7.39
CA THR A 24 2.83 6.62 6.25
C THR A 24 2.27 6.10 4.93
N ILE A 25 2.27 4.78 4.72
CA ILE A 25 1.73 4.19 3.49
C ILE A 25 0.20 4.33 3.40
N TYR A 26 -0.52 4.26 4.53
CA TYR A 26 -1.96 4.48 4.56
C TYR A 26 -2.34 5.88 4.07
N ASN A 27 -1.65 6.92 4.55
CA ASN A 27 -1.93 8.30 4.18
C ASN A 27 -1.69 8.57 2.68
N GLU A 28 -0.69 7.90 2.07
CA GLU A 28 -0.46 8.01 0.63
C GLU A 28 -1.57 7.33 -0.18
N VAL A 29 -2.04 6.14 0.25
CA VAL A 29 -3.17 5.45 -0.38
C VAL A 29 -4.47 6.27 -0.23
N ASP A 30 -4.72 6.86 0.94
CA ASP A 30 -5.88 7.71 1.19
C ASP A 30 -5.86 8.97 0.32
N SER A 31 -4.70 9.59 0.17
CA SER A 31 -4.51 10.73 -0.73
C SER A 31 -4.73 10.35 -2.20
N MET A 32 -4.22 9.18 -2.62
CA MET A 32 -4.46 8.66 -3.97
C MET A 32 -5.94 8.36 -4.23
N MET A 33 -6.67 7.87 -3.23
CA MET A 33 -8.12 7.64 -3.32
C MET A 33 -8.87 8.95 -3.61
N GLU A 34 -8.51 10.05 -2.93
CA GLU A 34 -9.17 11.34 -3.17
C GLU A 34 -8.83 11.89 -4.56
N ASP A 35 -7.57 11.79 -5.00
CA ASP A 35 -7.18 12.20 -6.35
C ASP A 35 -7.94 11.39 -7.43
N VAL A 36 -8.08 10.08 -7.26
CA VAL A 36 -8.85 9.22 -8.18
C VAL A 36 -10.34 9.57 -8.18
N LYS A 37 -10.91 9.84 -7.00
CA LYS A 37 -12.31 10.24 -6.87
C LYS A 37 -12.58 11.57 -7.59
N GLU A 38 -11.73 12.57 -7.40
CA GLU A 38 -11.83 13.85 -8.13
C GLU A 38 -11.66 13.65 -9.64
N ALA A 39 -10.66 12.87 -10.06
CA ALA A 39 -10.43 12.55 -11.46
C ALA A 39 -11.66 11.92 -12.12
N PHE A 40 -12.27 10.94 -11.45
CA PHE A 40 -13.42 10.20 -11.96
C PHE A 40 -14.69 11.06 -12.04
N LEU A 41 -15.01 11.80 -10.97
CA LEU A 41 -16.25 12.57 -10.90
C LEU A 41 -16.22 13.83 -11.79
N ALA A 42 -15.07 14.49 -11.88
CA ALA A 42 -14.93 15.75 -12.62
C ALA A 42 -14.27 15.59 -14.00
N GLN A 43 -13.95 14.37 -14.42
CA GLN A 43 -13.13 14.08 -15.61
C GLN A 43 -11.82 14.87 -15.61
N ASN A 44 -11.21 15.05 -14.44
CA ASN A 44 -10.01 15.85 -14.26
C ASN A 44 -8.76 15.01 -14.54
N GLU A 45 -8.17 15.17 -15.73
CA GLU A 45 -7.00 14.40 -16.14
C GLU A 45 -5.75 14.69 -15.30
N GLU A 46 -5.60 15.91 -14.76
CA GLU A 46 -4.45 16.25 -13.92
C GLU A 46 -4.50 15.47 -12.60
N ARG A 47 -5.69 15.31 -12.00
CA ARG A 47 -5.86 14.47 -10.81
C ARG A 47 -5.58 12.99 -11.08
N ALA A 48 -5.92 12.51 -12.28
CA ALA A 48 -5.54 11.16 -12.68
C ALA A 48 -4.01 11.00 -12.77
N LYS A 49 -3.28 12.03 -13.22
CA LYS A 49 -1.80 12.00 -13.24
C LYS A 49 -1.22 12.04 -11.83
N ASP A 50 -1.76 12.88 -10.94
CA ASP A 50 -1.35 12.94 -9.53
C ASP A 50 -1.49 11.56 -8.86
N ALA A 51 -2.61 10.87 -9.11
CA ALA A 51 -2.82 9.51 -8.62
C ALA A 51 -1.73 8.53 -9.10
N LEU A 52 -1.33 8.59 -10.38
CA LEU A 52 -0.25 7.74 -10.92
C LEU A 52 1.12 8.04 -10.30
N VAL A 53 1.41 9.30 -9.98
CA VAL A 53 2.64 9.67 -9.26
C VAL A 53 2.62 9.13 -7.82
N ARG A 54 1.46 9.12 -7.18
CA ARG A 54 1.30 8.51 -5.84
C ARG A 54 1.46 7.00 -5.85
N GLU A 55 0.98 6.31 -6.88
CA GLU A 55 1.22 4.86 -7.01
C GLU A 55 2.72 4.55 -6.98
N GLU A 56 3.53 5.32 -7.71
CA GLU A 56 4.99 5.10 -7.70
C GLU A 56 5.57 5.30 -6.28
N THR A 57 5.03 6.25 -5.54
CA THR A 57 5.41 6.50 -4.14
C THR A 57 4.98 5.34 -3.23
N ILE A 58 3.77 4.81 -3.39
CA ILE A 58 3.24 3.66 -2.64
C ILE A 58 4.09 2.41 -2.89
N ASN A 59 4.45 2.14 -4.16
CA ASN A 59 5.33 1.03 -4.54
C ASN A 59 6.72 1.16 -3.88
N ARG A 60 7.31 2.35 -3.92
CA ARG A 60 8.60 2.61 -3.25
C ARG A 60 8.49 2.44 -1.73
N LEU A 61 7.40 2.90 -1.12
CA LEU A 61 7.14 2.70 0.31
C LEU A 61 6.99 1.21 0.65
N GLN A 62 6.25 0.43 -0.15
CA GLN A 62 6.09 -1.01 0.05
C GLN A 62 7.46 -1.72 0.14
N VAL A 63 8.37 -1.43 -0.80
CA VAL A 63 9.73 -1.99 -0.84
C VAL A 63 10.55 -1.54 0.38
N ALA A 64 10.51 -0.25 0.72
CA ALA A 64 11.24 0.31 1.85
C ALA A 64 10.77 -0.30 3.18
N LEU A 65 9.46 -0.37 3.39
CA LEU A 65 8.85 -0.90 4.62
C LEU A 65 9.11 -2.41 4.77
N ARG A 66 9.09 -3.17 3.67
CA ARG A 66 9.49 -4.59 3.67
C ARG A 66 10.95 -4.75 4.07
N THR A 67 11.84 -3.92 3.53
CA THR A 67 13.28 -3.94 3.88
C THR A 67 13.50 -3.61 5.36
N ASN A 68 12.86 -2.56 5.86
CA ASN A 68 12.91 -2.18 7.28
C ASN A 68 12.36 -3.30 8.18
N HIS A 69 11.32 -4.00 7.72
CA HIS A 69 10.76 -5.13 8.46
C HIS A 69 11.75 -6.32 8.57
N ILE A 70 12.42 -6.68 7.46
CA ILE A 70 13.45 -7.73 7.45
C ILE A 70 14.58 -7.41 8.42
N GLN A 71 15.01 -6.14 8.47
CA GLN A 71 16.03 -5.69 9.42
C GLN A 71 15.56 -5.87 10.88
N ARG A 72 14.35 -5.39 11.22
CA ARG A 72 13.78 -5.55 12.57
C ARG A 72 13.68 -7.01 13.01
N LEU A 73 13.37 -7.91 12.07
CA LEU A 73 13.33 -9.34 12.32
C LEU A 73 14.71 -9.92 12.60
N GLY A 74 15.73 -9.54 11.82
CA GLY A 74 17.12 -9.97 12.02
C GLY A 74 17.71 -9.49 13.35
N GLU A 75 17.30 -8.32 13.82
CA GLU A 75 17.73 -7.73 15.08
C GLU A 75 16.89 -8.19 16.30
N LYS A 76 15.89 -9.07 16.09
CA LYS A 76 14.96 -9.58 17.11
C LYS A 76 14.13 -8.48 17.81
N TYR A 77 13.89 -7.36 17.14
CA TYR A 77 13.05 -6.26 17.65
C TYR A 77 11.55 -6.46 17.38
N CYS A 78 11.15 -7.47 16.61
CA CYS A 78 9.73 -7.75 16.33
C CYS A 78 9.32 -9.18 16.74
N VAL A 79 8.07 -9.30 17.17
CA VAL A 79 7.41 -10.61 17.29
C VAL A 79 7.13 -11.11 15.87
N PRO A 80 7.56 -12.33 15.49
CA PRO A 80 7.41 -12.82 14.11
C PRO A 80 5.98 -12.75 13.59
N LEU A 81 5.00 -13.04 14.46
CA LEU A 81 3.59 -13.03 14.10
C LEU A 81 3.07 -11.62 13.78
N SER A 82 3.45 -10.61 14.60
CA SER A 82 3.18 -9.20 14.30
C SER A 82 3.80 -8.80 12.96
N GLY A 83 4.97 -9.36 12.64
CA GLY A 83 5.65 -9.10 11.38
C GLY A 83 4.92 -9.61 10.14
N VAL A 84 4.37 -10.83 10.22
CA VAL A 84 3.52 -11.37 9.15
C VAL A 84 2.31 -10.48 8.90
N ILE A 85 1.65 -10.01 9.97
CA ILE A 85 0.48 -9.12 9.86
C ILE A 85 0.87 -7.75 9.29
N PHE A 86 2.01 -7.19 9.72
CA PHE A 86 2.53 -5.94 9.17
C PHE A 86 2.73 -6.03 7.65
N LEU A 87 3.38 -7.09 7.18
CA LEU A 87 3.64 -7.29 5.75
C LEU A 87 2.35 -7.51 4.95
N ASP A 88 1.40 -8.29 5.48
CA ASP A 88 0.09 -8.47 4.85
C ASP A 88 -0.64 -7.14 4.69
N PHE A 89 -0.63 -6.30 5.73
CA PHE A 89 -1.27 -4.99 5.68
C PHE A 89 -0.63 -4.06 4.64
N VAL A 90 0.71 -3.96 4.61
CA VAL A 90 1.45 -3.17 3.60
C VAL A 90 1.14 -3.65 2.19
N ASN A 91 1.07 -4.97 1.98
CA ASN A 91 0.73 -5.55 0.68
C ASN A 91 -0.72 -5.28 0.26
N ASN A 92 -1.66 -5.31 1.21
CA ASN A 92 -3.06 -4.98 0.93
C ASN A 92 -3.25 -3.50 0.57
N LEU A 93 -2.52 -2.59 1.21
CA LEU A 93 -2.52 -1.17 0.85
C LEU A 93 -1.98 -0.92 -0.55
N GLU A 94 -0.90 -1.60 -0.93
CA GLU A 94 -0.35 -1.48 -2.27
C GLU A 94 -1.30 -2.02 -3.36
N LYS A 95 -1.97 -3.16 -3.11
CA LYS A 95 -3.03 -3.65 -4.00
C LYS A 95 -4.19 -2.68 -4.18
N ILE A 96 -4.56 -1.94 -3.12
CA ILE A 96 -5.56 -0.87 -3.23
C ILE A 96 -5.02 0.23 -4.17
N GLY A 97 -3.75 0.61 -4.02
CA GLY A 97 -3.06 1.52 -4.95
C GLY A 97 -3.13 1.04 -6.41
N ASP A 98 -2.82 -0.22 -6.69
CA ASP A 98 -2.93 -0.82 -8.04
C ASP A 98 -4.37 -0.73 -8.61
N HIS A 99 -5.38 -0.96 -7.78
CA HIS A 99 -6.77 -0.80 -8.19
C HIS A 99 -7.13 0.66 -8.50
N LEU A 100 -6.62 1.61 -7.71
CA LEU A 100 -6.79 3.04 -7.95
C LEU A 100 -6.10 3.48 -9.25
N THR A 101 -4.92 2.93 -9.56
CA THR A 101 -4.22 3.14 -10.84
C THR A 101 -5.08 2.74 -12.03
N ASN A 102 -5.76 1.59 -11.96
CA ASN A 102 -6.65 1.15 -13.04
C ASN A 102 -7.80 2.15 -13.28
N VAL A 103 -8.35 2.72 -12.21
CA VAL A 103 -9.41 3.74 -12.32
C VAL A 103 -8.84 5.03 -12.92
N ALA A 104 -7.69 5.50 -12.44
CA ALA A 104 -7.02 6.69 -12.97
C ALA A 104 -6.72 6.55 -14.48
N GLN A 105 -6.19 5.40 -14.89
CA GLN A 105 -5.93 5.08 -16.29
C GLN A 105 -7.20 5.05 -17.15
N ALA A 106 -8.30 4.50 -16.61
CA ALA A 106 -9.60 4.49 -17.28
C ALA A 106 -10.14 5.90 -17.51
N VAL A 107 -10.00 6.82 -16.53
CA VAL A 107 -10.38 8.23 -16.68
C VAL A 107 -9.61 8.89 -17.83
N ARG A 108 -8.33 8.56 -17.98
CA ARG A 108 -7.48 9.10 -19.06
C ARG A 108 -7.77 8.46 -20.44
N GLY A 109 -8.59 7.41 -20.50
CA GLY A 109 -8.81 6.63 -21.72
C GLY A 109 -7.59 5.79 -22.13
N VAL A 110 -6.66 5.54 -21.20
CA VAL A 110 -5.38 4.86 -21.43
C VAL A 110 -5.32 3.62 -20.54
N LEU A 111 -6.30 2.72 -20.67
CA LEU A 111 -6.29 1.43 -19.97
C LEU A 111 -5.11 0.60 -20.47
N HIS A 112 -4.05 0.51 -19.67
CA HIS A 112 -2.94 -0.38 -19.89
C HIS A 112 -3.01 -1.50 -18.86
N TRP A 113 -3.54 -2.65 -19.27
CA TRP A 113 -3.47 -3.87 -18.48
C TRP A 113 -2.04 -4.41 -18.55
N ASP A 114 -1.14 -3.89 -17.72
CA ASP A 114 0.24 -4.39 -17.66
C ASP A 114 0.29 -5.70 -16.86
N LYS A 115 0.49 -6.80 -17.58
CA LYS A 115 0.65 -8.17 -17.04
C LYS A 115 2.02 -8.44 -16.39
N THR A 116 2.81 -7.42 -16.06
CA THR A 116 4.26 -7.61 -15.80
C THR A 116 4.64 -7.76 -14.32
N ARG A 117 3.69 -8.06 -13.42
CA ARG A 117 4.00 -8.40 -12.00
C ARG A 117 3.75 -9.87 -11.64
N SER A 118 3.47 -10.75 -12.60
CA SER A 118 3.25 -12.20 -12.36
C SER A 118 4.44 -13.09 -12.77
N ALA A 119 5.67 -12.57 -12.82
CA ALA A 119 6.84 -13.34 -13.26
C ALA A 119 7.93 -13.53 -12.19
N ASP A 120 7.74 -13.01 -10.97
CA ASP A 120 8.69 -13.16 -9.86
C ASP A 120 8.05 -13.86 -8.63
N GLU A 121 7.35 -14.98 -8.89
CA GLU A 121 7.11 -16.07 -7.92
C GLU A 121 7.93 -17.30 -8.33
#